data_AF-A0A6S6R8D8-F1
#
_entry.id   AF-A0A6S6R8D8-F1
#
_cell.length_a   1.000
_cell.length_b   1.000
_cell.length_c   1.000
_cell.angle_alpha   90.00
_cell.angle_beta   90.00
_cell.angle_gamma   90.00
#
_symmetry.space_group_name_H-M   'P 1'
#
loop_
_entity.id
_entity.type
_entity.pdbx_description
1 polymer ?
#
loop_
_entity_poly.entity_id
_entity_poly.type
_entity_poly.pdbx_seq_one_letter_code
_entity_poly.pdbx_strand_id
1 'polypeptide(L)'
;MDIISSKNVISIVRNTLNYIDERLINHGERVSYILYKMLVYDNKLSRKDIISYTVAGLLHDIGAYKSEELSEMIKFETQNVWGHTVYGYLFLRYLSPLNKLSEIVLYHHLDYKKLKKLNSKYEDIAGYLNLADRIDVCLMAKDRGEFKKIFEDNSNLKFSANALKVFREADKEFGILAHINDKSYLLELNTVFGEIVLNKAQKEMFLKMLIYSIDFRSEYTVMHTITTVSVADEIGRLMKLTAHEKESLHYGALLHDIGKITTPINILEAPRILTDEEMKIMRNHVKMSELILKDYIDEEILEIAIRHHEKLDGTGYHRGLKADKLTLPQRILAVSDIISALCGKRSYKDSFDKAKIFHLIAKDTIKGKLCPDTVLCVMDHFDEIMDNVHKETYKPLHIYSEIKTKYGIFYNKLQKL
;
A
#
# COMPACT_ATOMS: atom_id res chain seq x y z
N MET A 1 -5.45 23.16 6.90
CA MET A 1 -6.06 21.99 7.57
C MET A 1 -5.33 20.76 7.07
N ASP A 2 -5.17 19.74 7.91
CA ASP A 2 -4.57 18.48 7.49
C ASP A 2 -5.57 17.74 6.60
N ILE A 3 -5.23 17.53 5.32
CA ILE A 3 -6.17 17.00 4.32
C ILE A 3 -6.58 15.54 4.60
N ILE A 4 -5.67 14.73 5.15
CA ILE A 4 -5.95 13.36 5.58
C ILE A 4 -5.43 13.20 7.01
N SER A 5 -6.26 12.70 7.92
CA SER A 5 -5.84 12.44 9.30
C SER A 5 -4.90 11.24 9.38
N SER A 6 -4.05 11.18 10.41
CA SER A 6 -3.14 10.03 10.62
C SER A 6 -3.90 8.70 10.77
N LYS A 7 -5.03 8.73 11.50
CA LYS A 7 -5.93 7.58 11.64
C LYS A 7 -6.49 7.13 10.28
N ASN A 8 -6.89 8.09 9.44
CA ASN A 8 -7.48 7.78 8.14
C ASN A 8 -6.45 7.16 7.19
N VAL A 9 -5.19 7.59 7.21
CA VAL A 9 -4.12 6.93 6.43
C VAL A 9 -4.01 5.45 6.77
N ILE A 10 -3.99 5.10 8.05
CA ILE A 10 -3.92 3.69 8.48
C ILE A 10 -5.20 2.93 8.11
N SER A 11 -6.36 3.60 8.17
CA SER A 11 -7.63 3.01 7.79
C SER A 11 -7.70 2.72 6.28
N ILE A 12 -7.17 3.62 5.44
CA ILE A 12 -7.03 3.41 3.99
C ILE A 12 -6.11 2.21 3.73
N VAL A 13 -4.94 2.14 4.39
CA VAL A 13 -4.04 0.98 4.27
C VAL A 13 -4.75 -0.32 4.61
N ARG A 14 -5.43 -0.40 5.76
CA ARG A 14 -6.18 -1.60 6.17
C ARG A 14 -7.29 -1.95 5.18
N ASN A 15 -8.08 -0.96 4.76
CA ASN A 15 -9.21 -1.17 3.87
C ASN A 15 -8.74 -1.69 2.50
N THR A 16 -7.69 -1.09 1.93
CA THR A 16 -7.11 -1.56 0.67
C THR A 16 -6.54 -2.97 0.78
N LEU A 17 -5.77 -3.26 1.84
CA LEU A 17 -5.20 -4.60 2.02
C LEU A 17 -6.28 -5.66 2.25
N ASN A 18 -7.40 -5.31 2.88
CA ASN A 18 -8.56 -6.18 3.05
C ASN A 18 -9.18 -6.61 1.71
N TYR A 19 -9.19 -5.73 0.70
CA TYR A 19 -9.66 -6.06 -0.65
C TYR A 19 -8.71 -6.98 -1.43
N ILE A 20 -7.46 -7.15 -0.97
CA ILE A 20 -6.55 -8.15 -1.52
C ILE A 20 -6.86 -9.53 -0.96
N ASP A 21 -6.80 -9.64 0.36
CA ASP A 21 -7.10 -10.87 1.09
C ASP A 21 -7.45 -10.53 2.54
N GLU A 22 -8.71 -10.75 2.91
CA GLU A 22 -9.18 -10.49 4.26
C GLU A 22 -8.42 -11.30 5.32
N ARG A 23 -7.88 -12.48 4.96
CA ARG A 23 -7.21 -13.36 5.92
C ARG A 23 -5.90 -12.74 6.38
N LEU A 24 -5.16 -12.11 5.47
CA LEU A 24 -3.88 -11.45 5.76
C LEU A 24 -4.07 -10.24 6.69
N ILE A 25 -5.06 -9.39 6.42
CA ILE A 25 -5.30 -8.22 7.28
C ILE A 25 -5.85 -8.64 8.64
N ASN A 26 -6.79 -9.59 8.68
CA ASN A 26 -7.35 -10.08 9.93
C ASN A 26 -6.26 -10.76 10.78
N HIS A 27 -5.34 -11.49 10.16
CA HIS A 27 -4.15 -12.03 10.81
C HIS A 27 -3.25 -10.91 11.35
N GLY A 28 -2.85 -9.97 10.50
CA GLY A 28 -2.04 -8.82 10.89
C GLY A 28 -2.63 -8.02 12.06
N GLU A 29 -3.95 -7.84 12.11
CA GLU A 29 -4.65 -7.16 13.21
C GLU A 29 -4.56 -7.94 14.53
N ARG A 30 -4.78 -9.26 14.51
CA ARG A 30 -4.66 -10.11 15.71
C ARG A 30 -3.22 -10.17 16.20
N VAL A 31 -2.25 -10.35 15.31
CA VAL A 31 -0.82 -10.32 15.63
C VAL A 31 -0.41 -8.97 16.20
N SER A 32 -0.85 -7.87 15.58
CA SER A 32 -0.63 -6.50 16.06
C SER A 32 -1.20 -6.29 17.46
N TYR A 33 -2.39 -6.82 17.74
CA TYR A 33 -3.03 -6.75 19.05
C TYR A 33 -2.29 -7.57 20.12
N ILE A 34 -1.90 -8.81 19.82
CA ILE A 34 -1.10 -9.64 20.74
C ILE A 34 0.21 -8.93 21.06
N LEU A 35 0.92 -8.46 20.03
CA LEU A 35 2.17 -7.71 20.19
C LEU A 35 1.96 -6.46 21.05
N TYR A 36 0.93 -5.66 20.77
CA TYR A 36 0.58 -4.47 21.55
C TYR A 36 0.43 -4.79 23.04
N LYS A 37 -0.36 -5.81 23.38
CA LYS A 37 -0.63 -6.18 24.78
C LYS A 37 0.61 -6.72 25.48
N MET A 38 1.44 -7.50 24.78
CA MET A 38 2.75 -7.94 25.30
C MET A 38 3.67 -6.76 25.60
N LEU A 39 3.75 -5.76 24.71
CA LEU A 39 4.61 -4.58 24.89
C LEU A 39 4.11 -3.67 26.02
N VAL A 40 2.78 -3.52 26.16
CA VAL A 40 2.16 -2.79 27.27
C VAL A 40 2.48 -3.47 28.61
N TYR A 41 2.33 -4.80 28.68
CA TYR A 41 2.66 -5.56 29.89
C TYR A 41 4.13 -5.45 30.27
N ASP A 42 5.04 -5.62 29.30
CA ASP A 42 6.49 -5.59 29.54
C ASP A 42 6.96 -4.21 30.02
N ASN A 43 6.23 -3.13 29.68
CA ASN A 43 6.36 -1.78 30.22
C ASN A 43 7.80 -1.20 30.19
N LYS A 44 8.61 -1.61 29.21
CA LYS A 44 10.01 -1.14 29.01
C LYS A 44 10.14 -0.02 27.98
N LEU A 45 9.08 0.25 27.23
CA LEU A 45 9.11 1.08 26.03
C LEU A 45 8.23 2.31 26.19
N SER A 46 8.57 3.37 25.47
CA SER A 46 7.71 4.54 25.40
C SER A 46 6.39 4.21 24.70
N ARG A 47 5.30 4.91 25.04
CA ARG A 47 4.00 4.75 24.35
C ARG A 47 4.13 4.91 22.84
N LYS A 48 4.98 5.84 22.39
CA LYS A 48 5.25 6.08 20.96
C LYS A 48 5.92 4.88 20.28
N ASP A 49 6.88 4.24 20.94
CA ASP A 49 7.53 3.04 20.40
C ASP A 49 6.57 1.87 20.35
N ILE A 50 5.76 1.68 21.40
CA ILE A 50 4.70 0.65 21.43
C ILE A 50 3.78 0.80 20.22
N ILE A 51 3.22 1.99 19.99
CA ILE A 51 2.35 2.26 18.83
C ILE A 51 3.08 1.98 17.52
N SER A 52 4.34 2.41 17.39
CA SER A 52 5.12 2.20 16.16
C SER A 52 5.38 0.72 15.88
N TYR A 53 5.66 -0.08 16.91
CA TYR A 53 5.82 -1.54 16.80
C TYR A 53 4.49 -2.24 16.53
N THR A 54 3.38 -1.76 17.10
CA THR A 54 2.03 -2.25 16.79
C THR A 54 1.71 -2.05 15.31
N VAL A 55 2.04 -0.89 14.71
CA VAL A 55 1.88 -0.67 13.26
C VAL A 55 2.81 -1.58 12.44
N ALA A 56 4.05 -1.80 12.88
CA ALA A 56 4.93 -2.77 12.22
C ALA A 56 4.37 -4.20 12.28
N GLY A 57 3.72 -4.59 13.38
CA GLY A 57 3.00 -5.86 13.50
C GLY A 57 1.78 -5.96 12.59
N LEU A 58 1.06 -4.86 12.34
CA LEU A 58 -0.04 -4.86 11.36
C LEU A 58 0.46 -5.12 9.93
N LEU A 59 1.63 -4.57 9.60
CA LEU A 59 2.21 -4.62 8.26
C LEU A 59 3.31 -5.68 8.10
N HIS A 60 3.46 -6.60 9.05
CA HIS A 60 4.60 -7.54 9.05
C HIS A 60 4.60 -8.44 7.81
N ASP A 61 3.40 -8.86 7.36
CA ASP A 61 3.21 -9.65 6.16
C ASP A 61 2.87 -8.82 4.93
N ILE A 62 3.22 -7.51 4.92
CA ILE A 62 3.08 -6.67 3.72
C ILE A 62 3.86 -7.25 2.52
N GLY A 63 4.83 -8.12 2.80
CA GLY A 63 5.57 -8.83 1.77
C GLY A 63 4.76 -9.88 1.02
N ALA A 64 3.81 -10.55 1.70
CA ALA A 64 3.07 -11.70 1.19
C ALA A 64 2.03 -11.33 0.12
N TYR A 65 1.79 -10.02 -0.08
CA TYR A 65 0.86 -9.50 -1.08
C TYR A 65 1.38 -9.58 -2.52
N LYS A 66 2.63 -10.04 -2.71
CA LYS A 66 3.22 -10.35 -4.03
C LYS A 66 2.51 -11.56 -4.65
N SER A 67 2.12 -11.45 -5.92
CA SER A 67 1.21 -12.38 -6.61
C SER A 67 1.63 -13.86 -6.63
N GLU A 68 2.94 -14.15 -6.65
CA GLU A 68 3.47 -15.52 -6.62
C GLU A 68 3.23 -16.20 -5.27
N GLU A 69 3.32 -15.45 -4.17
CA GLU A 69 3.13 -15.96 -2.80
C GLU A 69 1.65 -16.08 -2.42
N LEU A 70 0.78 -15.21 -2.98
CA LEU A 70 -0.67 -15.27 -2.75
C LEU A 70 -1.30 -16.59 -3.22
N SER A 71 -0.81 -17.16 -4.33
CA SER A 71 -1.24 -18.48 -4.82
C SER A 71 -0.70 -19.64 -3.99
N GLU A 72 0.48 -19.47 -3.38
CA GLU A 72 1.11 -20.48 -2.51
C GLU A 72 0.64 -20.39 -1.05
N MET A 73 -0.12 -19.34 -0.71
CA MET A 73 -0.64 -19.07 0.64
C MET A 73 -1.58 -20.16 1.19
N ILE A 74 -2.12 -21.03 0.32
CA ILE A 74 -2.85 -22.24 0.73
C ILE A 74 -1.93 -23.23 1.49
N LYS A 75 -0.62 -23.05 1.41
CA LYS A 75 0.40 -23.77 2.16
C LYS A 75 1.09 -22.84 3.16
N PHE A 76 0.35 -22.38 4.16
CA PHE A 76 0.98 -22.06 5.45
C PHE A 76 1.76 -23.32 5.84
N GLU A 77 3.09 -23.22 5.80
CA GLU A 77 4.07 -24.31 5.83
C GLU A 77 4.30 -25.00 4.47
N THR A 78 5.28 -24.50 3.71
CA THR A 78 6.45 -25.30 3.27
C THR A 78 7.45 -24.46 2.43
N GLN A 79 8.72 -24.51 2.84
CA GLN A 79 9.95 -24.15 2.12
C GLN A 79 10.31 -22.67 1.77
N ASN A 80 9.39 -21.70 1.67
CA ASN A 80 9.76 -20.34 1.20
C ASN A 80 9.28 -19.14 2.07
N VAL A 81 9.61 -19.15 3.36
CA VAL A 81 9.29 -18.08 4.34
C VAL A 81 10.14 -16.80 4.13
N TRP A 82 11.20 -16.89 3.34
CA TRP A 82 12.15 -15.79 3.15
C TRP A 82 11.71 -14.77 2.10
N GLY A 83 10.85 -15.16 1.16
CA GLY A 83 10.41 -14.25 0.10
C GLY A 83 9.65 -13.05 0.66
N HIS A 84 8.58 -13.30 1.43
CA HIS A 84 7.76 -12.23 1.99
C HIS A 84 8.50 -11.41 3.05
N THR A 85 9.33 -12.03 3.90
CA THR A 85 10.10 -11.29 4.93
C THR A 85 11.14 -10.35 4.33
N VAL A 86 11.88 -10.80 3.32
CA VAL A 86 12.87 -9.97 2.60
C VAL A 86 12.15 -8.85 1.85
N TYR A 87 11.06 -9.19 1.19
CA TYR A 87 10.30 -8.21 0.42
C TYR A 87 9.67 -7.17 1.34
N GLY A 88 8.97 -7.58 2.40
CA GLY A 88 8.42 -6.69 3.43
C GLY A 88 9.48 -5.82 4.08
N TYR A 89 10.66 -6.36 4.36
CA TYR A 89 11.81 -5.58 4.85
C TYR A 89 12.22 -4.47 3.87
N LEU A 90 12.51 -4.80 2.61
CA LEU A 90 12.93 -3.81 1.62
C LEU A 90 11.84 -2.78 1.41
N PHE A 91 10.61 -3.25 1.31
CA PHE A 91 9.46 -2.41 1.10
C PHE A 91 9.27 -1.38 2.22
N LEU A 92 9.27 -1.81 3.48
CA LEU A 92 9.20 -0.89 4.62
C LEU A 92 10.45 -0.01 4.72
N ARG A 93 11.64 -0.54 4.40
CA ARG A 93 12.91 0.19 4.48
C ARG A 93 12.96 1.39 3.52
N TYR A 94 12.42 1.22 2.32
CA TYR A 94 12.59 2.20 1.26
C TYR A 94 11.35 3.07 1.02
N LEU A 95 10.15 2.55 1.28
CA LEU A 95 8.91 3.18 0.85
C LEU A 95 8.02 3.63 2.00
N SER A 96 8.34 3.26 3.24
CA SER A 96 7.50 3.58 4.41
C SER A 96 8.20 4.48 5.43
N PRO A 97 7.45 5.20 6.27
CA PRO A 97 8.04 5.90 7.42
C PRO A 97 8.51 4.95 8.53
N LEU A 98 8.29 3.63 8.40
CA LEU A 98 8.78 2.58 9.30
C LEU A 98 10.16 2.05 8.90
N ASN A 99 10.91 2.82 8.10
CA ASN A 99 12.21 2.42 7.56
C ASN A 99 13.26 1.98 8.61
N LYS A 100 13.16 2.47 9.85
CA LYS A 100 14.03 2.06 10.96
C LYS A 100 13.58 0.75 11.59
N LEU A 101 12.31 0.37 11.41
CA LEU A 101 11.68 -0.80 12.02
C LEU A 101 11.66 -2.01 11.09
N SER A 102 12.07 -1.85 9.84
CA SER A 102 11.99 -2.91 8.82
C SER A 102 12.73 -4.19 9.22
N GLU A 103 13.80 -4.11 10.02
CA GLU A 103 14.51 -5.29 10.53
C GLU A 103 13.63 -6.20 11.41
N ILE A 104 12.64 -5.63 12.11
CA ILE A 104 11.65 -6.43 12.86
C ILE A 104 10.94 -7.37 11.90
N VAL A 105 10.50 -6.86 10.75
CA VAL A 105 9.84 -7.63 9.70
C VAL A 105 10.79 -8.60 9.01
N LEU A 106 12.05 -8.23 8.79
CA LEU A 106 13.03 -9.14 8.19
C LEU A 106 13.23 -10.42 9.01
N TYR A 107 13.17 -10.30 10.33
CA TYR A 107 13.61 -11.34 11.27
C TYR A 107 12.47 -12.00 12.05
N HIS A 108 11.21 -11.64 11.81
CA HIS A 108 10.09 -12.13 12.62
C HIS A 108 9.78 -13.62 12.49
N HIS A 109 10.40 -14.36 11.56
CA HIS A 109 10.32 -15.81 11.50
C HIS A 109 11.59 -16.54 11.97
N LEU A 110 12.63 -15.81 12.39
CA LEU A 110 13.85 -16.45 12.88
C LEU A 110 13.63 -17.06 14.26
N ASP A 111 14.10 -18.29 14.42
CA ASP A 111 14.23 -18.93 15.72
C ASP A 111 15.03 -18.05 16.68
N TYR A 112 14.57 -17.98 17.93
CA TYR A 112 15.20 -17.19 18.99
C TYR A 112 16.72 -17.41 19.09
N LYS A 113 17.20 -18.66 18.98
CA LYS A 113 18.64 -18.97 19.01
C LYS A 113 19.44 -18.31 17.88
N LYS A 114 18.85 -18.18 16.69
CA LYS A 114 19.48 -17.52 15.54
C LYS A 114 19.39 -16.00 15.69
N LEU A 115 18.24 -15.51 16.13
CA LEU A 115 17.99 -14.09 16.35
C LEU A 115 19.01 -13.46 17.31
N LYS A 116 19.33 -14.13 18.43
CA LYS A 116 20.34 -13.67 19.41
C LYS A 116 21.76 -13.61 18.87
N LYS A 117 22.05 -14.20 17.70
CA LYS A 117 23.37 -14.11 17.05
C LYS A 117 23.50 -12.90 16.12
N LEU A 118 22.39 -12.23 15.79
CA LEU A 118 22.37 -11.15 14.80
C LEU A 118 22.76 -9.78 15.37
N ASN A 119 22.89 -9.64 16.70
CA ASN A 119 23.18 -8.37 17.39
C ASN A 119 22.28 -7.19 16.92
N SER A 120 21.02 -7.46 16.54
CA SER A 120 20.07 -6.40 16.18
C SER A 120 19.49 -5.78 17.45
N LYS A 121 19.34 -4.44 17.45
CA LYS A 121 18.66 -3.72 18.54
C LYS A 121 17.17 -4.05 18.67
N TYR A 122 16.59 -4.76 17.70
CA TYR A 122 15.19 -5.16 17.69
C TYR A 122 14.98 -6.65 17.96
N GLU A 123 15.99 -7.37 18.45
CA GLU A 123 15.90 -8.81 18.70
C GLU A 123 14.70 -9.18 19.59
N ASP A 124 14.43 -8.40 20.65
CA ASP A 124 13.32 -8.69 21.55
C ASP A 124 11.97 -8.43 20.87
N ILE A 125 11.86 -7.37 20.07
CA ILE A 125 10.62 -7.00 19.37
C ILE A 125 10.32 -7.98 18.23
N ALA A 126 11.34 -8.38 17.46
CA ALA A 126 11.20 -9.41 16.45
C ALA A 126 10.83 -10.77 17.08
N GLY A 127 11.37 -11.08 18.26
CA GLY A 127 11.00 -12.27 19.03
C GLY A 127 9.55 -12.23 19.54
N TYR A 128 9.06 -11.06 19.99
CA TYR A 128 7.66 -10.90 20.38
C TYR A 128 6.72 -11.00 19.17
N LEU A 129 7.10 -10.40 18.04
CA LEU A 129 6.32 -10.49 16.81
C LEU A 129 6.27 -11.93 16.29
N ASN A 130 7.38 -12.67 16.31
CA ASN A 130 7.41 -14.10 15.98
C ASN A 130 6.42 -14.89 16.84
N LEU A 131 6.48 -14.68 18.17
CA LEU A 131 5.58 -15.37 19.08
C LEU A 131 4.11 -15.01 18.82
N ALA A 132 3.80 -13.72 18.63
CA ALA A 132 2.46 -13.24 18.33
C ALA A 132 1.90 -13.84 17.03
N ASP A 133 2.70 -13.87 15.97
CA ASP A 133 2.40 -14.55 14.69
C ASP A 133 2.04 -16.02 14.92
N ARG A 134 2.91 -16.77 15.61
CA ARG A 134 2.70 -18.21 15.85
C ARG A 134 1.49 -18.50 16.74
N ILE A 135 1.22 -17.65 17.74
CA ILE A 135 0.02 -17.75 18.55
C ILE A 135 -1.22 -17.63 17.67
N ASP A 136 -1.29 -16.62 16.81
CA ASP A 136 -2.45 -16.42 15.94
C ASP A 136 -2.68 -17.61 15.00
N VAL A 137 -1.61 -18.09 14.35
CA VAL A 137 -1.67 -19.27 13.47
C VAL A 137 -2.22 -20.49 14.22
N CYS A 138 -1.74 -20.75 15.44
CA CYS A 138 -2.24 -21.87 16.23
C CYS A 138 -3.69 -21.68 16.71
N LEU A 139 -4.13 -20.46 17.02
CA LEU A 139 -5.52 -20.19 17.42
C LEU A 139 -6.51 -20.46 16.28
N MET A 140 -6.08 -20.18 15.05
CA MET A 140 -6.90 -20.37 13.84
C MET A 140 -6.82 -21.80 13.29
N ALA A 141 -5.88 -22.62 13.76
CA ALA A 141 -5.78 -24.03 13.40
C ALA A 141 -6.96 -24.84 13.97
N LYS A 142 -7.35 -25.90 13.24
CA LYS A 142 -8.51 -26.75 13.60
C LYS A 142 -8.30 -27.59 14.86
N ASP A 143 -7.05 -27.86 15.25
CA ASP A 143 -6.71 -28.63 16.44
C ASP A 143 -6.15 -27.72 17.53
N ARG A 144 -7.01 -27.38 18.51
CA ARG A 144 -6.64 -26.53 19.66
C ARG A 144 -5.96 -27.30 20.79
N GLY A 145 -5.87 -28.64 20.69
CA GLY A 145 -5.44 -29.52 21.79
C GLY A 145 -3.97 -29.39 22.17
N GLU A 146 -3.12 -28.94 21.25
CA GLU A 146 -1.66 -28.90 21.45
C GLU A 146 -1.07 -27.49 21.64
N PHE A 147 -1.91 -26.44 21.67
CA PHE A 147 -1.46 -25.04 21.73
C PHE A 147 -0.38 -24.81 22.80
N LYS A 148 -0.63 -25.22 24.06
CA LYS A 148 0.34 -25.02 25.15
C LYS A 148 1.62 -25.86 24.99
N LYS A 149 1.48 -27.09 24.50
CA LYS A 149 2.58 -28.05 24.38
C LYS A 149 3.61 -27.61 23.33
N ILE A 150 3.14 -27.07 22.19
CA ILE A 150 4.00 -26.53 21.13
C ILE A 150 4.93 -25.44 21.68
N PHE A 151 4.42 -24.52 22.49
CA PHE A 151 5.22 -23.41 23.01
C PHE A 151 6.17 -23.83 24.13
N GLU A 152 5.76 -24.78 24.98
CA GLU A 152 6.60 -25.31 26.06
C GLU A 152 7.78 -26.13 25.50
N ASP A 153 7.53 -27.01 24.52
CA ASP A 153 8.56 -27.86 23.91
C ASP A 153 9.57 -27.06 23.06
N ASN A 154 9.20 -25.86 22.60
CA ASN A 154 10.05 -24.99 21.77
C ASN A 154 10.65 -23.78 22.54
N SER A 155 10.54 -23.76 23.86
CA SER A 155 11.08 -22.71 24.72
C SER A 155 12.62 -22.64 24.66
N ASN A 156 13.18 -21.44 24.51
CA ASN A 156 14.61 -21.15 24.27
C ASN A 156 15.22 -21.83 23.02
N LEU A 157 14.38 -22.41 22.16
CA LEU A 157 14.76 -22.93 20.85
C LEU A 157 14.23 -21.99 19.77
N LYS A 158 12.91 -22.01 19.57
CA LYS A 158 12.22 -21.15 18.60
C LYS A 158 11.75 -19.84 19.24
N PHE A 159 11.31 -19.89 20.49
CA PHE A 159 10.77 -18.74 21.21
C PHE A 159 11.59 -18.40 22.45
N SER A 160 11.68 -17.12 22.78
CA SER A 160 12.28 -16.68 24.04
C SER A 160 11.41 -17.15 25.22
N ALA A 161 12.01 -17.75 26.25
CA ALA A 161 11.29 -18.05 27.50
C ALA A 161 10.72 -16.79 28.15
N ASN A 162 11.41 -15.64 28.01
CA ASN A 162 10.89 -14.36 28.49
C ASN A 162 9.64 -13.93 27.69
N ALA A 163 9.66 -14.03 26.36
CA ALA A 163 8.50 -13.70 25.53
C ALA A 163 7.29 -14.57 25.89
N LEU A 164 7.49 -15.86 26.09
CA LEU A 164 6.44 -16.79 26.54
C LEU A 164 5.87 -16.43 27.91
N LYS A 165 6.74 -16.02 28.85
CA LYS A 165 6.30 -15.53 30.16
C LYS A 165 5.47 -14.25 30.02
N VAL A 166 5.98 -13.27 29.27
CA VAL A 166 5.31 -11.99 29.03
C VAL A 166 3.95 -12.20 28.39
N PHE A 167 3.83 -13.04 27.36
CA PHE A 167 2.54 -13.35 26.75
C PHE A 167 1.55 -13.96 27.77
N ARG A 168 1.98 -14.96 28.56
CA ARG A 168 1.10 -15.62 29.53
C ARG A 168 0.56 -14.65 30.59
N GLU A 169 1.41 -13.79 31.13
CA GLU A 169 0.98 -12.81 32.13
C GLU A 169 0.13 -11.69 31.50
N ALA A 170 0.48 -11.23 30.29
CA ALA A 170 -0.31 -10.25 29.55
C ALA A 170 -1.70 -10.79 29.18
N ASP A 171 -1.81 -12.06 28.79
CA ASP A 171 -3.10 -12.71 28.53
C ASP A 171 -3.94 -12.85 29.79
N LYS A 172 -3.30 -13.15 30.94
CA LYS A 172 -3.99 -13.19 32.23
C LYS A 172 -4.49 -11.82 32.68
N GLU A 173 -3.71 -10.76 32.46
CA GLU A 173 -4.07 -9.39 32.85
C GLU A 173 -5.12 -8.77 31.91
N PHE A 174 -4.94 -8.96 30.60
CA PHE A 174 -5.72 -8.27 29.59
C PHE A 174 -6.73 -9.14 28.86
N GLY A 175 -6.78 -10.46 29.08
CA GLY A 175 -7.71 -11.35 28.38
C GLY A 175 -7.50 -11.40 26.86
N ILE A 176 -6.25 -11.36 26.38
CA ILE A 176 -5.89 -11.24 24.96
C ILE A 176 -6.66 -12.27 24.10
N LEU A 177 -6.63 -13.54 24.49
CA LEU A 177 -7.26 -14.63 23.77
C LEU A 177 -8.80 -14.53 23.77
N ALA A 178 -9.38 -14.07 24.89
CA ALA A 178 -10.83 -13.86 25.00
C ALA A 178 -11.29 -12.75 24.05
N HIS A 179 -10.58 -11.62 24.05
CA HIS A 179 -10.88 -10.48 23.17
C HIS A 179 -10.70 -10.80 21.69
N ILE A 180 -9.75 -11.67 21.34
CA ILE A 180 -9.62 -12.18 19.96
C ILE A 180 -10.84 -13.04 19.59
N ASN A 181 -11.26 -13.93 20.49
CA ASN A 181 -12.35 -14.88 20.24
C ASN A 181 -13.72 -14.18 20.07
N ASP A 182 -14.00 -13.14 20.86
CA ASP A 182 -15.24 -12.35 20.76
C ASP A 182 -15.15 -11.13 19.84
N LYS A 183 -13.98 -10.91 19.21
CA LYS A 183 -13.65 -9.79 18.31
C LYS A 183 -13.62 -8.39 18.96
N SER A 184 -13.74 -8.27 20.28
CA SER A 184 -13.65 -6.98 20.97
C SER A 184 -12.26 -6.33 20.88
N TYR A 185 -11.21 -7.10 20.55
CA TYR A 185 -9.86 -6.57 20.30
C TYR A 185 -9.82 -5.49 19.21
N LEU A 186 -10.75 -5.52 18.24
CA LEU A 186 -10.82 -4.54 17.16
C LEU A 186 -11.08 -3.12 17.69
N LEU A 187 -11.91 -2.98 18.72
CA LEU A 187 -12.21 -1.68 19.33
C LEU A 187 -10.97 -1.08 20.00
N GLU A 188 -10.24 -1.91 20.74
CA GLU A 188 -9.00 -1.50 21.38
C GLU A 188 -7.92 -1.15 20.37
N LEU A 189 -7.74 -1.99 19.35
CA LEU A 189 -6.76 -1.76 18.29
C LEU A 189 -7.06 -0.47 17.51
N ASN A 190 -8.34 -0.21 17.20
CA ASN A 190 -8.77 1.03 16.58
C ASN A 190 -8.49 2.26 17.45
N THR A 191 -8.57 2.12 18.77
CA THR A 191 -8.22 3.19 19.72
C THR A 191 -6.73 3.49 19.64
N VAL A 192 -5.89 2.46 19.67
CA VAL A 192 -4.41 2.59 19.55
C VAL A 192 -4.02 3.23 18.22
N PHE A 193 -4.63 2.82 17.11
CA PHE A 193 -4.37 3.43 15.80
C PHE A 193 -4.87 4.88 15.70
N GLY A 194 -5.84 5.27 16.52
CA GLY A 194 -6.28 6.66 16.68
C GLY A 194 -5.24 7.57 17.34
N GLU A 195 -4.29 7.00 18.11
CA GLU A 195 -3.20 7.74 18.77
C GLU A 195 -2.00 8.01 17.85
N ILE A 196 -2.01 7.46 16.63
CA ILE A 196 -0.92 7.63 15.68
C ILE A 196 -0.83 9.10 15.25
N VAL A 197 0.37 9.69 15.39
CA VAL A 197 0.67 11.03 14.92
C VAL A 197 1.70 10.95 13.80
N LEU A 198 1.27 11.32 12.60
CA LEU A 198 2.09 11.39 11.40
C LEU A 198 2.18 12.84 10.93
N ASN A 199 3.37 13.30 10.58
CA ASN A 199 3.51 14.54 9.83
C ASN A 199 3.08 14.34 8.36
N LYS A 200 2.92 15.44 7.61
CA LYS A 200 2.50 15.42 6.20
C LYS A 200 3.33 14.46 5.34
N ALA A 201 4.67 14.52 5.46
CA ALA A 201 5.56 13.65 4.69
C ALA A 201 5.37 12.17 5.03
N GLN A 202 5.18 11.81 6.31
CA GLN A 202 4.94 10.43 6.73
C GLN A 202 3.60 9.88 6.22
N LYS A 203 2.55 10.71 6.19
CA LYS A 203 1.25 10.34 5.63
C LYS A 203 1.37 10.03 4.14
N GLU A 204 2.01 10.93 3.41
CA GLU A 204 2.25 10.77 1.98
C GLU A 204 3.11 9.54 1.70
N MET A 205 4.14 9.27 2.51
CA MET A 205 4.94 8.04 2.40
C MET A 205 4.09 6.78 2.61
N PHE A 206 3.15 6.74 3.57
CA PHE A 206 2.26 5.58 3.74
C PHE A 206 1.32 5.38 2.56
N LEU A 207 0.77 6.46 2.00
CA LEU A 207 -0.11 6.38 0.83
C LEU A 207 0.67 5.95 -0.41
N LYS A 208 1.85 6.56 -0.65
CA LYS A 208 2.76 6.15 -1.73
C LYS A 208 3.19 4.71 -1.57
N MET A 209 3.55 4.28 -0.36
CA MET A 209 3.81 2.89 -0.03
C MET A 209 2.64 2.03 -0.51
N LEU A 210 1.43 2.30 -0.04
CA LEU A 210 0.25 1.51 -0.40
C LEU A 210 0.01 1.42 -1.91
N ILE A 211 0.07 2.55 -2.62
CA ILE A 211 -0.06 2.62 -4.07
C ILE A 211 1.03 1.78 -4.74
N TYR A 212 2.27 1.92 -4.30
CA TYR A 212 3.34 1.11 -4.83
C TYR A 212 3.09 -0.37 -4.54
N SER A 213 2.63 -0.79 -3.35
CA SER A 213 2.28 -2.19 -3.05
C SER A 213 1.26 -2.77 -4.01
N ILE A 214 0.22 -2.00 -4.32
CA ILE A 214 -0.86 -2.38 -5.24
C ILE A 214 -0.29 -2.59 -6.64
N ASP A 215 0.49 -1.60 -7.05
CA ASP A 215 1.08 -1.51 -8.36
C ASP A 215 2.35 -2.38 -8.49
N PHE A 216 2.88 -2.97 -7.42
CA PHE A 216 4.03 -3.90 -7.50
C PHE A 216 3.68 -5.21 -8.20
N ARG A 217 2.37 -5.48 -8.34
CA ARG A 217 1.83 -6.49 -9.25
C ARG A 217 2.18 -6.18 -10.71
N SER A 218 2.39 -4.91 -11.05
CA SER A 218 2.63 -4.40 -12.40
C SER A 218 3.58 -3.19 -12.39
N GLU A 219 4.86 -3.37 -12.75
CA GLU A 219 5.83 -2.27 -12.84
C GLU A 219 5.32 -1.10 -13.71
N TYR A 220 4.50 -1.40 -14.71
CA TYR A 220 3.82 -0.42 -15.55
C TYR A 220 2.87 0.48 -14.74
N THR A 221 2.07 -0.08 -13.84
CA THR A 221 1.12 0.69 -13.01
C THR A 221 1.83 1.63 -12.03
N VAL A 222 2.97 1.23 -11.43
CA VAL A 222 3.73 2.10 -10.53
C VAL A 222 4.20 3.34 -11.28
N MET A 223 4.77 3.12 -12.46
CA MET A 223 5.26 4.20 -13.31
C MET A 223 4.14 5.14 -13.74
N HIS A 224 3.00 4.55 -14.11
CA HIS A 224 1.82 5.28 -14.52
C HIS A 224 1.34 6.20 -13.40
N THR A 225 1.13 5.69 -12.18
CA THR A 225 0.64 6.52 -11.06
C THR A 225 1.60 7.67 -10.75
N ILE A 226 2.91 7.41 -10.69
CA ILE A 226 3.92 8.45 -10.43
C ILE A 226 3.89 9.51 -11.54
N THR A 227 3.83 9.07 -12.81
CA THR A 227 3.80 9.97 -13.96
C THR A 227 2.51 10.79 -13.98
N THR A 228 1.36 10.18 -13.72
CA THR A 228 0.05 10.86 -13.65
C THR A 228 0.06 11.95 -12.57
N VAL A 229 0.57 11.65 -11.37
CA VAL A 229 0.69 12.64 -10.27
C VAL A 229 1.58 13.80 -10.71
N SER A 230 2.79 13.53 -11.22
CA SER A 230 3.72 14.59 -11.63
C SER A 230 3.16 15.45 -12.77
N VAL A 231 2.48 14.86 -13.75
CA VAL A 231 1.84 15.60 -14.84
C VAL A 231 0.69 16.45 -14.30
N ALA A 232 -0.15 15.92 -13.40
CA ALA A 232 -1.23 16.66 -12.78
C ALA A 232 -0.73 17.87 -11.96
N ASP A 233 0.32 17.69 -11.16
CA ASP A 233 0.91 18.76 -10.37
C ASP A 233 1.48 19.88 -11.26
N GLU A 234 2.17 19.53 -12.35
CA GLU A 234 2.72 20.52 -13.29
C GLU A 234 1.63 21.27 -14.05
N ILE A 235 0.59 20.58 -14.54
CA ILE A 235 -0.56 21.24 -15.18
C ILE A 235 -1.27 22.15 -14.17
N GLY A 236 -1.51 21.67 -12.94
CA GLY A 236 -2.13 22.46 -11.87
C GLY A 236 -1.31 23.70 -11.50
N ARG A 237 0.02 23.61 -11.55
CA ARG A 237 0.93 24.75 -11.39
C ARG A 237 0.78 25.78 -12.52
N LEU A 238 0.82 25.33 -13.76
CA LEU A 238 0.74 26.19 -14.95
C LEU A 238 -0.63 26.87 -15.09
N MET A 239 -1.70 26.13 -14.77
CA MET A 239 -3.08 26.64 -14.74
C MET A 239 -3.41 27.47 -13.48
N LYS A 240 -2.40 27.74 -12.62
CA LYS A 240 -2.50 28.60 -11.43
C LYS A 240 -3.57 28.18 -10.42
N LEU A 241 -3.74 26.88 -10.21
CA LEU A 241 -4.58 26.37 -9.13
C LEU A 241 -4.14 26.96 -7.78
N THR A 242 -5.11 27.19 -6.90
CA THR A 242 -4.86 27.59 -5.52
C THR A 242 -4.07 26.53 -4.75
N ALA A 243 -3.49 26.88 -3.61
CA ALA A 243 -2.76 25.92 -2.79
C ALA A 243 -3.63 24.73 -2.37
N HIS A 244 -4.91 24.98 -2.06
CA HIS A 244 -5.88 23.93 -1.72
C HIS A 244 -6.18 23.03 -2.92
N GLU A 245 -6.51 23.59 -4.08
CA GLU A 245 -6.82 22.80 -5.28
C GLU A 245 -5.62 21.96 -5.73
N LYS A 246 -4.39 22.48 -5.60
CA LYS A 246 -3.16 21.71 -5.88
C LYS A 246 -3.02 20.53 -4.94
N GLU A 247 -3.27 20.73 -3.64
CA GLU A 247 -3.18 19.66 -2.66
C GLU A 247 -4.28 18.60 -2.87
N SER A 248 -5.51 19.02 -3.17
CA SER A 248 -6.62 18.12 -3.50
C SER A 248 -6.35 17.34 -4.79
N LEU A 249 -5.82 18.02 -5.83
CA LEU A 249 -5.41 17.39 -7.09
C LEU A 249 -4.30 16.37 -6.87
N HIS A 250 -3.28 16.71 -6.09
CA HIS A 250 -2.16 15.82 -5.80
C HIS A 250 -2.62 14.53 -5.13
N TYR A 251 -3.40 14.61 -4.05
CA TYR A 251 -3.91 13.41 -3.36
C TYR A 251 -4.94 12.66 -4.20
N GLY A 252 -5.77 13.36 -4.97
CA GLY A 252 -6.72 12.74 -5.89
C GLY A 252 -6.01 11.95 -6.99
N ALA A 253 -4.95 12.51 -7.56
CA ALA A 253 -4.08 11.85 -8.53
C ALA A 253 -3.31 10.68 -7.91
N LEU A 254 -2.83 10.81 -6.67
CA LEU A 254 -2.12 9.72 -5.99
C LEU A 254 -3.03 8.50 -5.75
N LEU A 255 -4.32 8.74 -5.48
CA LEU A 255 -5.27 7.70 -5.06
C LEU A 255 -6.23 7.22 -6.16
N HIS A 256 -6.21 7.84 -7.35
CA HIS A 256 -7.20 7.58 -8.42
C HIS A 256 -7.35 6.10 -8.77
N ASP A 257 -6.22 5.39 -8.76
CA ASP A 257 -6.09 4.01 -9.22
C ASP A 257 -6.04 2.97 -8.09
N ILE A 258 -6.24 3.37 -6.84
CA ILE A 258 -6.12 2.47 -5.69
C ILE A 258 -7.01 1.21 -5.81
N GLY A 259 -8.15 1.32 -6.48
CA GLY A 259 -9.05 0.21 -6.75
C GLY A 259 -8.53 -0.84 -7.74
N LYS A 260 -7.45 -0.56 -8.48
CA LYS A 260 -6.79 -1.54 -9.37
C LYS A 260 -6.26 -2.74 -8.61
N ILE A 261 -6.15 -2.62 -7.28
CA ILE A 261 -5.81 -3.74 -6.40
C ILE A 261 -6.72 -4.96 -6.53
N THR A 262 -7.97 -4.73 -6.92
CA THR A 262 -8.97 -5.78 -7.14
C THR A 262 -8.98 -6.33 -8.57
N THR A 263 -8.23 -5.71 -9.48
CA THR A 263 -8.17 -6.13 -10.88
C THR A 263 -7.22 -7.32 -11.02
N PRO A 264 -7.64 -8.42 -11.69
CA PRO A 264 -6.78 -9.56 -11.94
C PRO A 264 -5.49 -9.20 -12.68
N ILE A 265 -4.37 -9.82 -12.29
CA ILE A 265 -3.05 -9.53 -12.86
C ILE A 265 -2.99 -9.75 -14.37
N ASN A 266 -3.63 -10.82 -14.86
CA ASN A 266 -3.67 -11.14 -16.29
C ASN A 266 -4.42 -10.10 -17.13
N ILE A 267 -5.25 -9.26 -16.49
CA ILE A 267 -5.93 -8.13 -17.13
C ILE A 267 -5.08 -6.86 -16.99
N LEU A 268 -4.49 -6.60 -15.82
CA LEU A 268 -3.61 -5.45 -15.58
C LEU A 268 -2.37 -5.46 -16.49
N GLU A 269 -1.73 -6.62 -16.65
CA GLU A 269 -0.50 -6.82 -17.43
C GLU A 269 -0.76 -7.41 -18.82
N ALA A 270 -2.00 -7.36 -19.32
CA ALA A 270 -2.33 -7.95 -20.61
C ALA A 270 -1.47 -7.34 -21.73
N PRO A 271 -0.65 -8.13 -22.46
CA PRO A 271 0.22 -7.61 -23.52
C PRO A 271 -0.54 -7.38 -24.85
N ARG A 272 -1.85 -7.13 -24.75
CA ARG A 272 -2.78 -7.06 -25.88
C ARG A 272 -3.90 -6.07 -25.58
N ILE A 273 -4.75 -5.84 -26.58
CA ILE A 273 -6.01 -5.14 -26.37
C ILE A 273 -6.91 -6.02 -25.50
N LEU A 274 -7.52 -5.42 -24.49
CA LEU A 274 -8.48 -6.07 -23.61
C LEU A 274 -9.79 -6.33 -24.35
N THR A 275 -10.43 -7.46 -24.09
CA THR A 275 -11.78 -7.73 -24.58
C THR A 275 -12.79 -6.80 -23.91
N ASP A 276 -14.02 -6.73 -24.43
CA ASP A 276 -15.07 -5.91 -23.84
C ASP A 276 -15.39 -6.35 -22.39
N GLU A 277 -15.34 -7.66 -22.10
CA GLU A 277 -15.49 -8.23 -20.77
C GLU A 277 -14.35 -7.83 -19.84
N GLU A 278 -13.11 -7.91 -20.30
CA GLU A 278 -11.94 -7.51 -19.51
C GLU A 278 -11.93 -6.00 -19.27
N MET A 279 -12.38 -5.21 -20.24
CA MET A 279 -12.55 -3.77 -20.07
C MET A 279 -13.63 -3.44 -19.04
N LYS A 280 -14.74 -4.20 -18.97
CA LYS A 280 -15.74 -4.03 -17.90
C LYS A 280 -15.14 -4.30 -16.52
N ILE A 281 -14.30 -5.32 -16.40
CA ILE A 281 -13.56 -5.62 -15.16
C ILE A 281 -12.59 -4.47 -14.84
N MET A 282 -11.80 -4.03 -15.81
CA MET A 282 -10.85 -2.92 -15.63
C MET A 282 -11.56 -1.65 -15.14
N ARG A 283 -12.71 -1.27 -15.72
CA ARG A 283 -13.47 -0.08 -15.31
C ARG A 283 -13.98 -0.13 -13.87
N ASN A 284 -14.10 -1.32 -13.28
CA ASN A 284 -14.56 -1.48 -11.90
C ASN A 284 -13.57 -0.88 -10.89
N HIS A 285 -12.30 -0.65 -11.26
CA HIS A 285 -11.32 -0.04 -10.35
C HIS A 285 -11.80 1.30 -9.80
N VAL A 286 -12.52 2.12 -10.58
CA VAL A 286 -13.04 3.42 -10.13
C VAL A 286 -14.03 3.25 -8.98
N LYS A 287 -14.98 2.30 -9.12
CA LYS A 287 -15.94 1.98 -8.07
C LYS A 287 -15.24 1.40 -6.83
N MET A 288 -14.19 0.62 -7.04
CA MET A 288 -13.39 0.08 -5.94
C MET A 288 -12.59 1.17 -5.23
N SER A 289 -12.01 2.13 -5.95
CA SER A 289 -11.38 3.33 -5.38
C SER A 289 -12.38 4.09 -4.51
N GLU A 290 -13.62 4.27 -4.97
CA GLU A 290 -14.69 4.89 -4.18
C GLU A 290 -14.96 4.14 -2.87
N LEU A 291 -15.15 2.82 -2.93
CA LEU A 291 -15.40 1.99 -1.75
C LEU A 291 -14.23 1.99 -0.76
N ILE A 292 -13.01 2.05 -1.27
CA ILE A 292 -11.79 2.09 -0.46
C ILE A 292 -11.67 3.42 0.30
N LEU A 293 -12.05 4.53 -0.33
CA LEU A 293 -11.67 5.86 0.10
C LEU A 293 -12.79 6.66 0.80
N LYS A 294 -14.06 6.44 0.44
CA LYS A 294 -15.20 7.33 0.76
C LYS A 294 -15.35 7.75 2.23
N ASP A 295 -14.93 6.91 3.18
CA ASP A 295 -15.10 7.15 4.62
C ASP A 295 -13.84 7.75 5.27
N TYR A 296 -12.77 7.95 4.50
CA TYR A 296 -11.43 8.26 5.02
C TYR A 296 -10.76 9.48 4.38
N ILE A 297 -11.30 10.04 3.30
CA ILE A 297 -10.76 11.24 2.64
C ILE A 297 -11.84 12.30 2.45
N ASP A 298 -11.41 13.54 2.25
CA ASP A 298 -12.30 14.64 1.89
C ASP A 298 -13.02 14.36 0.57
N GLU A 299 -14.28 14.82 0.48
CA GLU A 299 -15.14 14.60 -0.69
C GLU A 299 -14.52 15.17 -1.97
N GLU A 300 -13.84 16.32 -1.91
CA GLU A 300 -13.20 16.91 -3.10
C GLU A 300 -12.13 15.97 -3.68
N ILE A 301 -11.32 15.37 -2.82
CA ILE A 301 -10.24 14.45 -3.21
C ILE A 301 -10.81 13.15 -3.74
N LEU A 302 -11.84 12.64 -3.07
CA LEU A 302 -12.57 11.46 -3.52
C LEU A 302 -13.10 11.68 -4.92
N GLU A 303 -13.77 12.82 -5.16
CA GLU A 303 -14.35 13.12 -6.47
C GLU A 303 -13.30 13.31 -7.55
N ILE A 304 -12.15 13.93 -7.24
CA ILE A 304 -11.01 13.98 -8.18
C ILE A 304 -10.57 12.56 -8.53
N ALA A 305 -10.31 11.73 -7.51
CA ALA A 305 -9.85 10.36 -7.69
C ALA A 305 -10.84 9.50 -8.49
N ILE A 306 -12.15 9.60 -8.28
CA ILE A 306 -13.13 8.69 -8.91
C ILE A 306 -13.76 9.23 -10.21
N ARG A 307 -13.43 10.46 -10.63
CA ARG A 307 -13.96 11.07 -11.86
C ARG A 307 -12.93 11.23 -12.97
N HIS A 308 -11.70 10.73 -12.78
CA HIS A 308 -10.62 10.85 -13.76
C HIS A 308 -10.91 10.21 -15.13
N HIS A 309 -11.91 9.33 -15.22
CA HIS A 309 -12.38 8.73 -16.48
C HIS A 309 -13.70 9.32 -17.01
N GLU A 310 -14.22 10.37 -16.37
CA GLU A 310 -15.34 11.15 -16.89
C GLU A 310 -14.92 11.98 -18.10
N LYS A 311 -15.87 12.29 -18.98
CA LYS A 311 -15.63 13.05 -20.21
C LYS A 311 -16.62 14.20 -20.30
N LEU A 312 -16.19 15.32 -20.88
CA LEU A 312 -17.02 16.53 -20.93
C LEU A 312 -18.36 16.31 -21.67
N ASP A 313 -18.42 15.36 -22.61
CA ASP A 313 -19.63 14.98 -23.37
C ASP A 313 -20.56 14.01 -22.62
N GLY A 314 -20.18 13.50 -21.44
CA GLY A 314 -20.93 12.51 -20.67
C GLY A 314 -20.74 11.06 -21.10
N THR A 315 -19.83 10.78 -22.05
CA THR A 315 -19.53 9.41 -22.50
C THR A 315 -18.49 8.68 -21.65
N GLY A 316 -18.04 9.32 -20.56
CA GLY A 316 -17.09 8.79 -19.59
C GLY A 316 -17.72 7.82 -18.59
N TYR A 317 -16.95 7.41 -17.59
CA TYR A 317 -17.37 6.52 -16.51
C TYR A 317 -16.74 6.96 -15.18
N HIS A 318 -17.29 6.57 -14.02
CA HIS A 318 -18.36 5.59 -13.78
C HIS A 318 -19.77 6.15 -13.58
N ARG A 319 -19.96 7.47 -13.61
CA ARG A 319 -21.25 8.15 -13.38
C ARG A 319 -21.81 8.85 -14.63
N GLY A 320 -21.01 9.05 -15.67
CA GLY A 320 -21.47 9.66 -16.94
C GLY A 320 -21.70 11.17 -16.80
N LEU A 321 -20.83 11.85 -16.07
CA LEU A 321 -20.93 13.27 -15.77
C LEU A 321 -20.55 14.12 -16.99
N LYS A 322 -21.21 15.27 -17.12
CA LYS A 322 -20.93 16.26 -18.18
C LYS A 322 -20.09 17.41 -17.65
N ALA A 323 -19.60 18.24 -18.55
CA ALA A 323 -18.70 19.35 -18.27
C ALA A 323 -19.14 20.25 -17.09
N ASP A 324 -20.42 20.56 -16.96
CA ASP A 324 -20.98 21.41 -15.89
C ASP A 324 -20.85 20.80 -14.48
N LYS A 325 -20.57 19.49 -14.38
CA LYS A 325 -20.37 18.76 -13.13
C LYS A 325 -18.91 18.45 -12.81
N LEU A 326 -17.99 18.83 -13.70
CA LEU A 326 -16.57 18.51 -13.58
C LEU A 326 -15.75 19.76 -13.25
N THR A 327 -15.09 19.73 -12.09
CA THR A 327 -14.21 20.81 -11.64
C THR A 327 -12.91 20.84 -12.45
N LEU A 328 -12.16 21.93 -12.37
CA LEU A 328 -10.88 22.04 -13.07
C LEU A 328 -9.86 20.96 -12.63
N PRO A 329 -9.65 20.67 -11.33
CA PRO A 329 -8.81 19.55 -10.89
C PRO A 329 -9.23 18.18 -11.49
N GLN A 330 -10.53 17.89 -11.57
CA GLN A 330 -11.05 16.65 -12.17
C GLN A 330 -10.70 16.57 -13.67
N ARG A 331 -10.82 17.68 -14.40
CA ARG A 331 -10.46 17.76 -15.82
C ARG A 331 -8.94 17.65 -16.05
N ILE A 332 -8.15 18.25 -15.15
CA ILE A 332 -6.68 18.13 -15.17
C ILE A 332 -6.28 16.67 -15.01
N LEU A 333 -6.78 15.99 -13.99
CA LEU A 333 -6.43 14.59 -13.75
C LEU A 333 -6.82 13.68 -14.92
N ALA A 334 -7.99 13.89 -15.53
CA ALA A 334 -8.40 13.13 -16.71
C ALA A 334 -7.43 13.29 -17.90
N VAL A 335 -6.90 14.50 -18.13
CA VAL A 335 -5.88 14.73 -19.16
C VAL A 335 -4.54 14.13 -18.73
N SER A 336 -4.13 14.29 -17.47
CA SER A 336 -2.88 13.74 -16.95
C SER A 336 -2.79 12.22 -17.06
N ASP A 337 -3.89 11.51 -16.76
CA ASP A 337 -4.02 10.06 -16.88
C ASP A 337 -3.82 9.59 -18.33
N ILE A 338 -4.42 10.31 -19.29
CA ILE A 338 -4.25 10.04 -20.72
C ILE A 338 -2.80 10.28 -21.15
N ILE A 339 -2.20 11.40 -20.74
CA ILE A 339 -0.82 11.74 -21.09
C ILE A 339 0.15 10.70 -20.53
N SER A 340 0.03 10.31 -19.26
CA SER A 340 0.91 9.31 -18.67
C SER A 340 0.77 7.95 -19.37
N ALA A 341 -0.45 7.55 -19.76
CA ALA A 341 -0.70 6.32 -20.49
C ALA A 341 -0.13 6.34 -21.92
N LEU A 342 -0.08 7.50 -22.59
CA LEU A 342 0.47 7.66 -23.94
C LEU A 342 1.99 7.82 -23.96
N CYS A 343 2.56 8.48 -22.95
CA CYS A 343 4.01 8.63 -22.78
C CYS A 343 4.66 7.35 -22.24
N GLY A 344 3.93 6.55 -21.45
CA GLY A 344 4.45 5.32 -20.87
C GLY A 344 4.76 4.25 -21.90
N LYS A 345 5.93 3.60 -21.76
CA LYS A 345 6.31 2.41 -22.52
C LYS A 345 5.50 1.22 -21.99
N ARG A 346 4.66 0.59 -22.83
CA ARG A 346 3.94 -0.65 -22.46
C ARG A 346 4.77 -1.86 -22.89
N SER A 347 4.58 -3.01 -22.23
CA SER A 347 5.24 -4.29 -22.55
C SER A 347 5.08 -4.72 -24.03
N TYR A 348 4.10 -4.14 -24.74
CA TYR A 348 3.76 -4.40 -26.13
C TYR A 348 3.81 -3.16 -27.06
N LYS A 349 4.21 -1.98 -26.57
CA LYS A 349 4.19 -0.74 -27.37
C LYS A 349 5.23 0.29 -26.90
N ASP A 350 6.05 0.76 -27.83
CA ASP A 350 6.91 1.91 -27.59
C ASP A 350 6.08 3.17 -27.28
N SER A 351 6.68 4.10 -26.53
CA SER A 351 6.09 5.41 -26.23
C SER A 351 5.71 6.12 -27.53
N PHE A 352 4.53 6.74 -27.56
CA PHE A 352 4.16 7.54 -28.72
C PHE A 352 5.06 8.77 -28.83
N ASP A 353 5.40 9.18 -30.06
CA ASP A 353 6.04 10.47 -30.27
C ASP A 353 5.10 11.63 -29.91
N LYS A 354 5.69 12.80 -29.66
CA LYS A 354 4.98 14.02 -29.28
C LYS A 354 3.87 14.39 -30.27
N ALA A 355 4.14 14.27 -31.58
CA ALA A 355 3.18 14.61 -32.63
C ALA A 355 1.92 13.73 -32.55
N LYS A 356 2.09 12.44 -32.28
CA LYS A 356 0.99 11.49 -32.14
C LYS A 356 0.22 11.68 -30.85
N ILE A 357 0.88 11.99 -29.74
CA ILE A 357 0.21 12.37 -28.49
C ILE A 357 -0.68 13.58 -28.74
N PHE A 358 -0.14 14.64 -29.35
CA PHE A 358 -0.87 15.86 -29.68
C PHE A 358 -2.07 15.58 -30.59
N HIS A 359 -1.88 14.76 -31.62
CA HIS A 359 -2.97 14.37 -32.51
C HIS A 359 -4.12 13.67 -31.75
N LEU A 360 -3.80 12.74 -30.84
CA LEU A 360 -4.80 11.99 -30.09
C LEU A 360 -5.60 12.87 -29.11
N ILE A 361 -4.91 13.69 -28.31
CA ILE A 361 -5.57 14.59 -27.35
C ILE A 361 -6.36 15.70 -28.05
N ALA A 362 -5.85 16.25 -29.17
CA ALA A 362 -6.58 17.24 -29.96
C ALA A 362 -7.84 16.64 -30.59
N LYS A 363 -7.77 15.41 -31.11
CA LYS A 363 -8.92 14.69 -31.67
C LYS A 363 -10.03 14.50 -30.64
N ASP A 364 -9.71 14.10 -29.42
CA ASP A 364 -10.71 13.93 -28.36
C ASP A 364 -11.22 15.26 -27.82
N THR A 365 -10.40 16.32 -27.85
CA THR A 365 -10.83 17.70 -27.55
C THR A 365 -11.86 18.20 -28.57
N ILE A 366 -11.61 18.02 -29.87
CA ILE A 366 -12.55 18.41 -30.95
C ILE A 366 -13.89 17.68 -30.82
N LYS A 367 -13.87 16.43 -30.34
CA LYS A 367 -15.08 15.65 -30.07
C LYS A 367 -15.81 16.06 -28.78
N GLY A 368 -15.32 17.06 -28.06
CA GLY A 368 -15.90 17.53 -26.81
C GLY A 368 -15.70 16.58 -25.63
N LYS A 369 -14.67 15.72 -25.66
CA LYS A 369 -14.39 14.76 -24.57
C LYS A 369 -13.45 15.30 -23.51
N LEU A 370 -12.46 16.09 -23.92
CA LEU A 370 -11.40 16.64 -23.07
C LEU A 370 -11.52 18.17 -22.95
N CYS A 371 -11.01 18.73 -21.85
CA CYS A 371 -11.02 20.16 -21.60
C CYS A 371 -10.04 20.89 -22.53
N PRO A 372 -10.52 21.81 -23.38
CA PRO A 372 -9.66 22.54 -24.31
C PRO A 372 -8.55 23.32 -23.60
N ASP A 373 -8.87 24.03 -22.52
CA ASP A 373 -7.89 24.85 -21.79
C ASP A 373 -6.77 24.00 -21.18
N THR A 374 -7.11 22.84 -20.62
CA THR A 374 -6.14 21.89 -20.08
C THR A 374 -5.26 21.31 -21.18
N VAL A 375 -5.86 20.90 -22.32
CA VAL A 375 -5.11 20.33 -23.44
C VAL A 375 -4.19 21.37 -24.08
N LEU A 376 -4.65 22.61 -24.25
CA LEU A 376 -3.83 23.71 -24.73
C LEU A 376 -2.64 23.96 -23.80
N CYS A 377 -2.88 24.04 -22.48
CA CYS A 377 -1.80 24.16 -21.50
C CYS A 377 -0.75 23.05 -21.64
N VAL A 378 -1.18 21.80 -21.83
CA VAL A 378 -0.26 20.67 -22.05
C VAL A 378 0.52 20.83 -23.35
N MET A 379 -0.13 21.24 -24.44
CA MET A 379 0.52 21.38 -25.74
C MET A 379 1.55 22.51 -25.75
N ASP A 380 1.23 23.66 -25.13
CA ASP A 380 2.10 24.83 -25.06
C ASP A 380 3.32 24.61 -24.17
N HIS A 381 3.18 23.78 -23.11
CA HIS A 381 4.22 23.54 -22.11
C HIS A 381 4.73 22.10 -22.08
N PHE A 382 4.51 21.30 -23.14
CA PHE A 382 4.75 19.86 -23.11
C PHE A 382 6.18 19.49 -22.70
N ASP A 383 7.18 20.16 -23.28
CA ASP A 383 8.58 19.84 -23.01
C ASP A 383 8.97 20.23 -21.56
N GLU A 384 8.48 21.37 -21.07
CA GLU A 384 8.66 21.81 -19.68
C GLU A 384 8.03 20.81 -18.69
N ILE A 385 6.79 20.38 -18.95
CA ILE A 385 6.08 19.39 -18.14
C ILE A 385 6.87 18.09 -18.11
N MET A 386 7.24 17.55 -19.28
CA MET A 386 7.91 16.25 -19.35
C MET A 386 9.32 16.29 -18.75
N ASP A 387 10.07 17.38 -18.91
CA ASP A 387 11.38 17.55 -18.27
C ASP A 387 11.28 17.54 -16.74
N ASN A 388 10.25 18.16 -16.17
CA ASN A 388 10.00 18.14 -14.73
C ASN A 388 9.52 16.76 -14.25
N VAL A 389 8.62 16.12 -15.00
CA VAL A 389 8.15 14.76 -14.74
C VAL A 389 9.31 13.76 -14.73
N HIS A 390 10.26 13.87 -15.67
CA HIS A 390 11.45 13.02 -15.71
C HIS A 390 12.34 13.19 -14.49
N LYS A 391 12.50 14.42 -13.96
CA LYS A 391 13.27 14.68 -12.74
C LYS A 391 12.59 14.08 -11.51
N GLU A 392 11.27 14.21 -11.40
CA GLU A 392 10.49 13.71 -10.26
C GLU A 392 10.34 12.18 -10.26
N THR A 393 10.24 11.56 -11.44
CA THR A 393 10.11 10.10 -11.58
C THR A 393 11.44 9.35 -11.37
N TYR A 394 12.59 10.02 -11.48
CA TYR A 394 13.92 9.39 -11.35
C TYR A 394 14.16 8.73 -9.98
N LYS A 395 13.80 9.40 -8.88
CA LYS A 395 14.06 8.88 -7.52
C LYS A 395 13.20 7.64 -7.21
N PRO A 396 11.87 7.65 -7.39
CA PRO A 396 11.05 6.46 -7.21
C PRO A 396 11.52 5.27 -8.08
N LEU A 397 11.90 5.53 -9.33
CA LEU A 397 12.46 4.52 -10.24
C LEU A 397 13.71 3.86 -9.69
N HIS A 398 14.65 4.68 -9.22
CA HIS A 398 15.90 4.19 -8.66
C HIS A 398 15.64 3.33 -7.42
N ILE A 399 14.75 3.77 -6.53
CA ILE A 399 14.35 3.00 -5.34
C ILE A 399 13.75 1.65 -5.74
N TYR A 400 12.88 1.62 -6.74
CA TYR A 400 12.25 0.39 -7.22
C TYR A 400 13.28 -0.60 -7.80
N SER A 401 14.22 -0.10 -8.62
CA SER A 401 15.34 -0.89 -9.12
C SER A 401 16.22 -1.41 -7.98
N GLU A 402 16.49 -0.58 -6.96
CA GLU A 402 17.30 -0.95 -5.80
C GLU A 402 16.64 -2.07 -4.99
N ILE A 403 15.31 -2.01 -4.77
CA ILE A 403 14.54 -3.08 -4.11
C ILE A 403 14.69 -4.39 -4.90
N LYS A 404 14.50 -4.37 -6.23
CA LYS A 404 14.66 -5.56 -7.08
C LYS A 404 16.06 -6.16 -6.98
N THR A 405 17.11 -5.33 -7.08
CA THR A 405 18.50 -5.81 -6.99
C THR A 405 18.82 -6.38 -5.62
N LYS A 406 18.37 -5.72 -4.54
CA LYS A 406 18.66 -6.15 -3.16
C LYS A 406 17.89 -7.39 -2.74
N TYR A 407 16.71 -7.63 -3.31
CA TYR A 407 15.89 -8.80 -3.00
C TYR A 407 16.70 -10.11 -3.09
N GLY A 408 17.36 -10.36 -4.23
CA GLY A 408 18.16 -11.58 -4.42
C GLY A 408 19.32 -11.71 -3.44
N ILE A 409 19.95 -10.58 -3.05
CA ILE A 409 21.06 -10.57 -2.10
C ILE A 409 20.59 -10.98 -0.70
N PHE A 410 19.52 -10.36 -0.21
CA PHE A 410 18.99 -10.65 1.12
C PHE A 410 18.36 -12.03 1.20
N TYR A 411 17.63 -12.45 0.16
CA TYR A 411 17.05 -13.79 0.05
C TYR A 411 18.13 -14.88 0.19
N ASN A 412 19.21 -14.78 -0.59
CA ASN A 412 20.33 -15.72 -0.52
C ASN A 412 21.08 -15.68 0.83
N LYS A 413 21.09 -14.53 1.51
CA LYS A 413 21.71 -14.38 2.83
C LYS A 413 20.90 -15.10 3.91
N LEU A 414 19.58 -14.94 3.91
CA LEU A 414 18.71 -15.57 4.93
C LEU A 414 18.63 -17.09 4.76
N GLN A 415 18.68 -17.62 3.54
CA GLN A 415 18.74 -19.06 3.30
C GLN A 415 19.97 -19.75 3.94
N LYS A 416 21.01 -18.98 4.26
CA LYS A 416 22.26 -19.48 4.88
C LYS A 416 22.26 -19.40 6.42
N LEU A 417 21.23 -18.81 7.03
CA LEU A 417 21.07 -18.68 8.49
C LEU A 417 20.37 -19.91 9.07
#